data_AF-A0A2H0BB10-F1
#
_entry.id   AF-A0A2H0BB10-F1
#
_cell.length_a   1.000
_cell.length_b   1.000
_cell.length_c   1.000
_cell.angle_alpha   90.00
_cell.angle_beta   90.00
_cell.angle_gamma   90.00
#
_symmetry.space_group_name_H-M   'P 1'
#
loop_
_entity.id
_entity.type
_entity.pdbx_description
1 polymer ?
#
loop_
_entity_poly.entity_id
_entity_poly.type
_entity_poly.pdbx_seq_one_letter_code
_entity_poly.pdbx_strand_id
1 'polypeptide(L)'
;LKIATKIQEQFSKRVARLDRGVKQAGFLVLWKTSMPSILTEIGFLSNADEAKFLLNDTNQNLIAFAIYRAFKDYKNEMEGNTQGNTEISDKDDNVSVNGSNTENNETGFQKSIENMITQINNDTVYFRVQIMSSIKKLNVGSENFNGIKGVEEINIDGCYKYIYGKTTTFDEISKVQKEIKQQYPDAFIIAIKNGKKIPVNEAIKQTKN
;
A
#
# COMPACT_ATOMS: atom_id res chain seq x y z
N LEU A 1 11.02 0.63 25.33
CA LEU A 1 10.18 -0.52 24.91
C LEU A 1 8.83 -0.12 24.28
N LYS A 2 8.34 1.12 24.42
CA LYS A 2 6.99 1.54 23.97
C LYS A 2 6.62 1.13 22.52
N ILE A 3 7.47 1.42 21.53
CA ILE A 3 7.22 1.04 20.13
C ILE A 3 7.17 -0.48 19.92
N ALA A 4 8.04 -1.24 20.60
CA ALA A 4 8.07 -2.69 20.49
C ALA A 4 6.76 -3.32 21.01
N THR A 5 6.24 -2.81 22.13
CA THR A 5 4.96 -3.26 22.69
C THR A 5 3.80 -3.00 21.72
N LYS A 6 3.76 -1.82 21.09
CA LYS A 6 2.71 -1.50 20.10
C LYS A 6 2.73 -2.43 18.89
N ILE A 7 3.91 -2.75 18.38
CA ILE A 7 4.04 -3.70 17.25
C ILE A 7 3.57 -5.09 17.68
N GLN A 8 3.97 -5.54 18.88
CA GLN A 8 3.54 -6.83 19.40
C GLN A 8 2.02 -6.92 19.53
N GLU A 9 1.37 -5.87 20.04
CA GLU A 9 -0.09 -5.81 20.11
C GLU A 9 -0.77 -5.88 18.75
N GLN A 10 -0.24 -5.19 17.73
CA GLN A 10 -0.80 -5.26 16.37
C GLN A 10 -0.64 -6.66 15.76
N PHE A 11 0.45 -7.36 16.04
CA PHE A 11 0.67 -8.74 15.59
C PHE A 11 -0.29 -9.72 16.26
N SER A 12 -0.48 -9.62 17.57
CA SER A 12 -1.40 -10.49 18.31
C SER A 12 -2.85 -10.24 17.89
N LYS A 13 -3.25 -8.99 17.67
CA LYS A 13 -4.65 -8.62 17.35
C LYS A 13 -5.05 -8.88 15.91
N ARG A 14 -4.18 -8.59 14.93
CA ARG A 14 -4.57 -8.55 13.50
C ARG A 14 -3.91 -9.62 12.64
N VAL A 15 -2.78 -10.17 13.07
CA VAL A 15 -2.02 -11.19 12.31
C VAL A 15 -2.24 -12.59 12.91
N ALA A 16 -3.00 -12.70 14.01
CA ALA A 16 -3.30 -13.95 14.73
C ALA A 16 -2.04 -14.77 15.07
N ARG A 17 -0.91 -14.10 15.32
CA ARG A 17 0.35 -14.75 15.68
C ARG A 17 0.42 -14.98 17.17
N LEU A 18 1.11 -16.05 17.56
CA LEU A 18 1.42 -16.32 18.96
C LEU A 18 2.29 -15.21 19.54
N ASP A 19 1.81 -14.61 20.62
CA ASP A 19 2.54 -13.58 21.34
C ASP A 19 3.73 -14.21 22.08
N ARG A 20 4.96 -13.84 21.69
CA ARG A 20 6.21 -14.29 22.31
C ARG A 20 6.85 -13.22 23.21
N GLY A 21 6.15 -12.11 23.40
CA GLY A 21 6.55 -10.99 24.23
C GLY A 21 7.68 -10.15 23.62
N VAL A 22 7.88 -8.98 24.25
CA VAL A 22 8.98 -8.08 23.93
C VAL A 22 10.19 -8.47 24.77
N LYS A 23 11.32 -8.73 24.10
CA LYS A 23 12.57 -9.15 24.76
C LYS A 23 13.66 -8.10 24.55
N GLN A 24 14.55 -7.99 25.53
CA GLN A 24 15.77 -7.21 25.39
C GLN A 24 16.90 -8.13 24.91
N ALA A 25 17.70 -7.64 23.97
CA ALA A 25 18.84 -8.37 23.42
C ALA A 25 19.99 -7.41 23.10
N GLY A 26 21.22 -7.88 23.29
CA GLY A 26 22.44 -7.12 23.03
C GLY A 26 22.88 -7.12 21.56
N PHE A 27 21.92 -7.09 20.62
CA PHE A 27 22.26 -7.09 19.19
C PHE A 27 22.87 -5.74 18.79
N LEU A 28 23.90 -5.78 17.93
CA LEU A 28 24.63 -4.59 17.50
C LEU A 28 23.71 -3.52 16.90
N VAL A 29 22.69 -3.93 16.14
CA VAL A 29 21.69 -3.06 15.50
C VAL A 29 20.74 -2.38 16.50
N LEU A 30 20.63 -2.91 17.71
CA LEU A 30 19.85 -2.31 18.79
C LEU A 30 20.72 -1.44 19.70
N TRP A 31 22.00 -1.77 19.82
CA TRP A 31 22.91 -1.10 20.75
C TRP A 31 23.59 0.12 20.12
N LYS A 32 24.02 0.03 18.86
CA LYS A 32 24.78 1.10 18.19
C LYS A 32 23.87 2.10 17.46
N THR A 33 22.81 2.55 18.13
CA THR A 33 21.84 3.50 17.57
C THR A 33 21.49 4.61 18.56
N SER A 34 21.52 5.87 18.12
CA SER A 34 21.18 7.03 18.96
C SER A 34 19.67 7.31 19.06
N MET A 35 18.85 6.61 18.27
CA MET A 35 17.39 6.73 18.21
C MET A 35 16.73 5.42 18.70
N PRO A 36 15.42 5.40 19.01
CA PRO A 36 14.70 4.18 19.33
C PRO A 36 14.86 3.13 18.21
N SER A 37 15.45 1.98 18.55
CA SER A 37 15.68 0.87 17.61
C SER A 37 15.02 -0.40 18.13
N ILE A 38 14.47 -1.19 17.21
CA ILE A 38 13.83 -2.47 17.47
C ILE A 38 14.19 -3.46 16.37
N LEU A 39 14.18 -4.74 16.73
CA LEU A 39 14.29 -5.85 15.80
C LEU A 39 13.06 -6.70 16.02
N THR A 40 12.37 -6.99 14.93
CA THR A 40 11.10 -7.72 14.96
C THR A 40 11.27 -9.05 14.24
N GLU A 41 11.07 -10.14 14.98
CA GLU A 41 10.99 -11.48 14.40
C GLU A 41 9.54 -11.76 13.99
N ILE A 42 9.29 -11.82 12.69
CA ILE A 42 7.95 -12.01 12.13
C ILE A 42 7.53 -13.47 12.00
N GLY A 43 8.44 -14.43 12.22
CA GLY A 43 8.17 -15.86 12.23
C GLY A 43 9.41 -16.72 11.99
N PHE A 44 9.23 -18.04 12.04
CA PHE A 44 10.27 -19.05 11.86
C PHE A 44 10.17 -19.69 10.48
N LEU A 45 11.21 -19.52 9.67
CA LEU A 45 11.34 -20.24 8.39
C LEU A 45 11.58 -21.74 8.56
N SER A 46 12.05 -22.17 9.73
CA SER A 46 12.24 -23.59 10.06
C SER A 46 10.92 -24.33 10.33
N ASN A 47 9.83 -23.61 10.59
CA ASN A 47 8.51 -24.21 10.73
C ASN A 47 7.78 -24.11 9.37
N ALA A 48 7.33 -25.25 8.84
CA ALA A 48 6.74 -25.31 7.50
C ALA A 48 5.46 -24.46 7.36
N ASP A 49 4.64 -24.38 8.41
CA ASP A 49 3.38 -23.63 8.38
C ASP A 49 3.65 -22.13 8.48
N GLU A 50 4.56 -21.70 9.35
CA GLU A 50 4.99 -20.30 9.43
C GLU A 50 5.73 -19.85 8.16
N ALA A 51 6.55 -20.72 7.55
CA ALA A 51 7.24 -20.40 6.30
C ALA A 51 6.25 -20.17 5.14
N LYS A 52 5.25 -21.04 4.98
CA LYS A 52 4.18 -20.85 3.97
C LYS A 52 3.41 -19.54 4.21
N PHE A 53 3.13 -19.21 5.47
CA PHE A 53 2.48 -17.96 5.83
C PHE A 53 3.33 -16.76 5.38
N LEU A 54 4.63 -16.77 5.67
CA LEU A 54 5.56 -15.70 5.35
C LEU A 54 5.83 -15.55 3.85
N LEU A 55 5.67 -16.61 3.06
CA LEU A 55 5.84 -16.58 1.60
C LEU A 55 4.64 -15.99 0.85
N ASN A 56 3.49 -15.83 1.51
CA ASN A 56 2.28 -15.29 0.88
C ASN A 56 2.28 -13.76 0.93
N ASP A 57 2.17 -13.11 -0.24
CA ASP A 57 2.16 -11.66 -0.39
C ASP A 57 1.05 -10.96 0.43
N THR A 58 -0.13 -11.58 0.53
CA THR A 58 -1.25 -11.04 1.32
C THR A 58 -0.89 -10.97 2.80
N ASN A 59 -0.21 -12.00 3.32
CA ASN A 59 0.22 -12.05 4.70
C ASN A 59 1.40 -11.11 4.98
N GLN A 60 2.33 -10.96 4.03
CA GLN A 60 3.39 -9.98 4.11
C GLN A 60 2.83 -8.55 4.19
N ASN A 61 1.81 -8.25 3.39
CA ASN A 61 1.12 -6.96 3.45
C ASN A 61 0.44 -6.75 4.82
N LEU A 62 -0.20 -7.78 5.37
CA LEU A 62 -0.82 -7.71 6.70
C LEU A 62 0.22 -7.40 7.80
N ILE A 63 1.39 -8.03 7.75
CA ILE A 63 2.52 -7.74 8.67
C ILE A 63 2.99 -6.29 8.47
N ALA A 64 3.17 -5.84 7.23
CA ALA A 64 3.61 -4.48 6.93
C ALA A 64 2.63 -3.43 7.45
N PHE A 65 1.32 -3.65 7.27
CA PHE A 65 0.28 -2.76 7.80
C PHE A 65 0.26 -2.72 9.33
N ALA A 66 0.48 -3.86 9.99
CA ALA A 66 0.58 -3.92 11.45
C ALA A 66 1.77 -3.07 11.96
N ILE A 67 2.94 -3.18 11.33
CA ILE A 67 4.13 -2.37 11.66
C ILE A 67 3.85 -0.88 11.42
N TYR A 68 3.26 -0.54 10.27
CA TYR A 68 2.91 0.83 9.92
C TYR A 68 1.99 1.49 10.95
N ARG A 69 0.92 0.80 11.36
CA ARG A 69 -0.03 1.30 12.35
C ARG A 69 0.63 1.52 13.71
N ALA A 70 1.39 0.53 14.18
CA ALA A 70 2.10 0.68 15.45
C ALA A 70 3.11 1.84 15.44
N PHE A 71 3.79 2.05 14.31
CA PHE A 71 4.69 3.19 14.15
C PHE A 71 3.94 4.53 14.11
N LYS A 72 2.81 4.60 13.39
CA LYS A 72 1.94 5.79 13.36
C LYS A 72 1.48 6.16 14.75
N ASP A 73 1.00 5.19 15.52
CA ASP A 73 0.56 5.40 16.91
C ASP A 73 1.71 5.86 17.80
N TYR A 74 2.88 5.22 17.68
CA TYR A 74 4.07 5.62 18.42
C TYR A 74 4.51 7.05 18.09
N LYS A 75 4.52 7.41 16.80
CA LYS A 75 4.90 8.74 16.34
C LYS A 75 3.96 9.80 16.92
N ASN A 76 2.65 9.58 16.82
CA ASN A 76 1.64 10.51 17.35
C ASN A 76 1.82 10.74 18.86
N GLU A 77 2.13 9.69 19.62
CA GLU A 77 2.41 9.80 21.06
C GLU A 77 3.72 10.55 21.34
N MET A 78 4.78 10.32 20.56
CA MET A 78 6.07 11.00 20.76
C MET A 78 6.03 12.48 20.38
N GLU A 79 5.24 12.84 19.36
CA GLU A 79 5.09 14.22 18.88
C GLU A 79 4.13 15.04 19.75
N GLY A 80 3.47 14.43 20.74
CA GLY A 80 2.61 15.14 21.68
C GLY A 80 1.31 15.67 21.07
N ASN A 81 0.86 15.11 19.93
CA ASN A 81 -0.44 15.40 19.35
C ASN A 81 -1.56 14.80 20.23
N THR A 82 -1.79 15.45 21.37
CA THR A 82 -2.94 15.21 22.25
C THR A 82 -4.12 15.97 21.65
N GLN A 83 -4.97 15.24 20.93
CA GLN A 83 -6.22 15.68 20.28
C GLN A 83 -6.14 16.72 19.15
N GLY A 84 -6.13 16.20 17.92
CA GLY A 84 -6.87 16.79 16.81
C GLY A 84 -7.83 15.74 16.26
N ASN A 85 -9.12 15.89 16.52
CA ASN A 85 -10.18 15.09 15.92
C ASN A 85 -10.00 15.01 14.40
N THR A 86 -9.70 13.83 13.90
CA THR A 86 -10.33 13.35 12.67
C THR A 86 -10.88 11.99 13.03
N GLU A 87 -12.19 11.94 13.23
CA GLU A 87 -12.94 10.71 13.17
C GLU A 87 -12.72 10.11 11.78
N ILE A 88 -11.70 9.27 11.65
CA ILE A 88 -11.77 8.14 10.73
C ILE A 88 -12.30 7.04 11.62
N SER A 89 -13.62 6.89 11.59
CA SER A 89 -14.37 5.88 12.30
C SER A 89 -13.68 4.54 12.10
N ASP A 90 -13.13 4.00 13.19
CA ASP A 90 -12.72 2.62 13.28
C ASP A 90 -13.92 1.72 13.00
N LYS A 91 -14.09 1.32 11.75
CA LYS A 91 -14.78 0.08 11.37
C LYS A 91 -13.94 -0.72 10.38
N ASP A 92 -12.62 -0.75 10.60
CA ASP A 92 -11.71 -1.63 9.88
C ASP A 92 -10.83 -2.47 10.82
N ASP A 93 -11.03 -3.78 10.64
CA ASP A 93 -10.34 -4.95 11.15
C ASP A 93 -10.73 -5.45 12.55
N ASN A 94 -11.82 -6.20 12.58
CA ASN A 94 -11.78 -7.52 13.23
C ASN A 94 -11.57 -8.59 12.14
N VAL A 95 -10.31 -8.87 11.80
CA VAL A 95 -9.94 -10.15 11.18
C VAL A 95 -9.55 -11.08 12.31
N SER A 96 -10.55 -11.78 12.85
CA SER A 96 -10.35 -13.03 13.56
C SER A 96 -10.54 -14.14 12.53
N VAL A 97 -9.44 -14.78 12.11
CA VAL A 97 -9.50 -16.10 11.49
C VAL A 97 -9.17 -17.09 12.59
N ASN A 98 -10.19 -17.77 13.08
CA ASN A 98 -10.20 -19.22 13.15
C ASN A 98 -11.65 -19.70 13.21
N GLY A 99 -12.03 -20.48 12.21
CA GLY A 99 -13.31 -21.17 12.19
C GLY A 99 -13.40 -22.19 13.30
N SER A 100 -14.50 -22.11 14.04
CA SER A 100 -15.45 -23.21 14.13
C SER A 100 -16.84 -22.60 14.35
N ASN A 101 -17.63 -22.63 13.26
CA ASN A 101 -19.09 -22.53 13.13
C ASN A 101 -19.84 -21.51 14.02
N THR A 102 -20.54 -20.55 13.40
CA THR A 102 -22.02 -20.55 13.21
C THR A 102 -22.48 -19.17 12.72
N GLU A 103 -22.90 -19.15 11.45
CA GLU A 103 -23.95 -18.35 10.81
C GLU A 103 -24.14 -16.83 11.06
N ASN A 104 -24.15 -16.14 9.91
CA ASN A 104 -24.97 -14.99 9.52
C ASN A 104 -24.57 -13.61 10.06
N ASN A 105 -23.77 -12.88 9.26
CA ASN A 105 -24.08 -11.52 8.77
C ASN A 105 -22.95 -11.03 7.83
N GLU A 106 -22.91 -11.59 6.62
CA GLU A 106 -21.99 -11.23 5.54
C GLU A 106 -22.70 -10.29 4.56
N THR A 107 -22.24 -9.04 4.39
CA THR A 107 -22.53 -8.25 3.17
C THR A 107 -21.73 -6.94 3.03
N GLY A 108 -21.11 -6.41 4.10
CA GLY A 108 -20.34 -5.16 4.01
C GLY A 108 -18.83 -5.34 3.91
N PHE A 109 -18.26 -6.22 4.73
CA PHE A 109 -16.82 -6.34 4.94
C PHE A 109 -16.11 -7.19 3.89
N GLN A 110 -16.78 -8.24 3.37
CA GLN A 110 -16.26 -9.01 2.23
C GLN A 110 -16.10 -8.14 0.99
N LYS A 111 -17.03 -7.21 0.73
CA LYS A 111 -16.97 -6.35 -0.46
C LYS A 111 -15.88 -5.26 -0.36
N SER A 112 -15.60 -4.76 0.84
CA SER A 112 -14.50 -3.81 1.06
C SER A 112 -13.13 -4.50 1.02
N ILE A 113 -13.02 -5.71 1.59
CA ILE A 113 -11.82 -6.54 1.48
C ILE A 113 -11.63 -7.00 0.04
N GLU A 114 -12.66 -7.41 -0.69
CA GLU A 114 -12.57 -7.83 -2.09
C GLU A 114 -12.19 -6.67 -3.00
N ASN A 115 -12.66 -5.44 -2.73
CA ASN A 115 -12.23 -4.21 -3.41
C ASN A 115 -10.78 -3.80 -3.06
N MET A 116 -10.34 -4.00 -1.82
CA MET A 116 -8.96 -3.72 -1.40
C MET A 116 -8.00 -4.80 -1.92
N ILE A 117 -8.42 -6.07 -1.94
CA ILE A 117 -7.71 -7.21 -2.53
C ILE A 117 -7.67 -7.10 -4.05
N THR A 118 -8.72 -6.63 -4.74
CA THR A 118 -8.62 -6.31 -6.18
C THR A 118 -7.71 -5.12 -6.47
N GLN A 119 -7.48 -4.21 -5.51
CA GLN A 119 -6.49 -3.15 -5.66
C GLN A 119 -5.05 -3.62 -5.36
N ILE A 120 -4.87 -4.62 -4.48
CA ILE A 120 -3.56 -5.11 -4.02
C ILE A 120 -3.06 -6.32 -4.83
N ASN A 121 -3.95 -7.23 -5.24
CA ASN A 121 -3.64 -8.46 -5.99
C ASN A 121 -3.85 -8.34 -7.50
N ASN A 122 -4.01 -7.11 -8.01
CA ASN A 122 -3.92 -6.90 -9.46
C ASN A 122 -2.44 -6.84 -9.84
N ASP A 123 -1.84 -8.02 -10.03
CA ASP A 123 -0.60 -8.20 -10.79
C ASP A 123 -0.74 -7.67 -12.24
N THR A 124 -1.97 -7.34 -12.62
CA THR A 124 -2.37 -6.60 -13.80
C THR A 124 -1.57 -5.31 -13.96
N VAL A 125 -0.76 -5.29 -15.00
CA VAL A 125 -0.06 -4.10 -15.45
C VAL A 125 -1.05 -3.16 -16.13
N TYR A 126 -1.07 -1.90 -15.69
CA TYR A 126 -1.82 -0.86 -16.37
C TYR A 126 -0.90 0.15 -17.03
N PHE A 127 -1.21 0.49 -18.28
CA PHE A 127 -0.59 1.61 -18.97
C PHE A 127 -1.44 2.88 -18.82
N ARG A 128 -0.76 3.98 -18.53
CA ARG A 128 -1.31 5.34 -18.36
C ARG A 128 -0.48 6.33 -19.17
N VAL A 129 -1.05 7.48 -19.51
CA VAL A 129 -0.32 8.61 -20.07
C VAL A 129 -0.04 9.61 -18.95
N GLN A 130 1.24 9.84 -18.63
CA GLN A 130 1.63 10.92 -17.73
C GLN A 130 1.63 12.24 -18.51
N ILE A 131 0.87 13.21 -18.00
CA ILE A 131 0.75 14.55 -18.58
C ILE A 131 1.72 15.51 -17.91
N MET A 132 1.80 15.47 -16.58
CA MET A 132 2.60 16.41 -15.79
C MET A 132 3.09 15.79 -14.49
N SER A 133 4.16 16.35 -13.93
CA SER A 133 4.61 16.09 -12.56
C SER A 133 4.75 17.43 -11.82
N SER A 134 4.38 17.45 -10.53
CA SER A 134 4.51 18.63 -9.67
C SER A 134 4.88 18.21 -8.25
N ILE A 135 5.70 19.02 -7.58
CA ILE A 135 5.98 18.85 -6.15
C ILE A 135 4.79 19.34 -5.30
N LYS A 136 4.06 20.35 -5.80
CA LYS A 136 2.86 20.90 -5.16
C LYS A 136 1.61 20.19 -5.67
N LYS A 137 0.71 19.84 -4.76
CA LYS A 137 -0.61 19.30 -5.12
C LYS A 137 -1.42 20.36 -5.87
N LEU A 138 -1.83 20.02 -7.09
CA LEU A 138 -2.78 20.74 -7.94
C LEU A 138 -4.13 20.05 -7.89
N ASN A 139 -5.20 20.85 -7.95
CA ASN A 139 -6.55 20.32 -8.06
C ASN A 139 -6.77 19.74 -9.45
N VAL A 140 -7.32 18.52 -9.51
CA VAL A 140 -7.61 17.76 -10.73
C VAL A 140 -8.84 18.30 -11.49
N GLY A 141 -9.20 19.55 -11.23
CA GLY A 141 -10.26 20.27 -11.93
C GLY A 141 -9.81 20.70 -13.34
N SER A 142 -10.79 20.88 -14.22
CA SER A 142 -10.61 21.20 -15.64
C SER A 142 -9.72 22.41 -15.92
N GLU A 143 -9.65 23.38 -15.01
CA GLU A 143 -8.87 24.61 -15.22
C GLU A 143 -7.36 24.38 -15.28
N ASN A 144 -6.83 23.45 -14.47
CA ASN A 144 -5.39 23.18 -14.44
C ASN A 144 -4.93 22.22 -15.56
N PHE A 145 -5.88 21.59 -16.26
CA PHE A 145 -5.62 20.54 -17.23
C PHE A 145 -6.27 20.82 -18.59
N ASN A 146 -6.31 22.08 -19.02
CA ASN A 146 -6.81 22.49 -20.35
C ASN A 146 -8.22 21.96 -20.69
N GLY A 147 -9.07 21.78 -19.68
CA GLY A 147 -10.44 21.29 -19.85
C GLY A 147 -10.58 19.76 -19.91
N ILE A 148 -9.49 18.99 -19.82
CA ILE A 148 -9.56 17.52 -19.86
C ILE A 148 -10.20 17.00 -18.57
N LYS A 149 -11.30 16.24 -18.74
CA LYS A 149 -11.97 15.51 -17.66
C LYS A 149 -11.41 14.09 -17.59
N GLY A 150 -11.14 13.61 -16.37
CA GLY A 150 -10.62 12.24 -16.15
C GLY A 150 -9.11 12.17 -15.98
N VAL A 151 -8.45 13.28 -15.63
CA VAL A 151 -7.10 13.24 -15.08
C VAL A 151 -7.19 12.59 -13.69
N GLU A 152 -6.23 11.75 -13.36
CA GLU A 152 -6.05 11.13 -12.05
C GLU A 152 -4.74 11.62 -11.44
N GLU A 153 -4.68 11.71 -10.11
CA GLU A 153 -3.46 12.02 -9.37
C GLU A 153 -2.87 10.76 -8.74
N ILE A 154 -1.56 10.58 -8.87
CA ILE A 154 -0.82 9.55 -8.14
C ILE A 154 0.43 10.15 -7.51
N ASN A 155 0.70 9.86 -6.23
CA ASN A 155 1.93 10.26 -5.57
C ASN A 155 2.95 9.13 -5.70
N ILE A 156 4.08 9.42 -6.34
CA ILE A 156 5.20 8.49 -6.47
C ILE A 156 6.46 9.24 -6.06
N ASP A 157 7.17 8.72 -5.06
CA ASP A 157 8.43 9.29 -4.55
C ASP A 157 8.34 10.77 -4.15
N GLY A 158 7.21 11.18 -3.55
CA GLY A 158 6.99 12.55 -3.09
C GLY A 158 6.64 13.55 -4.20
N CYS A 159 6.50 13.10 -5.46
CA CYS A 159 6.04 13.93 -6.57
C CYS A 159 4.61 13.53 -6.98
N TYR A 160 3.74 14.53 -7.13
CA TYR A 160 2.41 14.34 -7.71
C TYR A 160 2.52 14.18 -9.21
N LYS A 161 2.08 13.03 -9.72
CA LYS A 161 2.00 12.74 -11.14
C LYS A 161 0.55 12.79 -11.57
N TYR A 162 0.30 13.52 -12.64
CA TYR A 162 -1.01 13.68 -13.24
C TYR A 162 -1.08 12.79 -14.47
N ILE A 163 -2.00 11.84 -14.44
CA ILE A 163 -2.07 10.74 -15.39
C ILE A 163 -3.46 10.67 -16.02
N TYR A 164 -3.53 10.11 -17.22
CA TYR A 164 -4.75 9.96 -17.98
C TYR A 164 -4.80 8.57 -18.63
N GLY A 165 -5.99 7.99 -18.73
CA GLY A 165 -6.21 6.77 -19.52
C GLY A 165 -5.99 5.43 -18.79
N LYS A 166 -7.09 4.68 -18.68
CA LYS A 166 -7.36 3.35 -18.13
C LYS A 166 -6.95 2.03 -18.84
N THR A 167 -5.75 1.75 -19.36
CA THR A 167 -5.60 0.54 -20.25
C THR A 167 -4.70 -0.57 -19.71
N THR A 168 -4.90 -1.81 -20.19
CA THR A 168 -4.04 -2.99 -19.94
C THR A 168 -3.13 -3.31 -21.14
N THR A 169 -3.42 -2.77 -22.32
CA THR A 169 -2.70 -3.06 -23.57
C THR A 169 -1.95 -1.83 -24.07
N PHE A 170 -0.71 -2.02 -24.54
CA PHE A 170 0.11 -0.92 -25.05
C PHE A 170 -0.46 -0.25 -26.32
N ASP A 171 -1.12 -1.02 -27.18
CA ASP A 171 -1.67 -0.49 -28.43
C ASP A 171 -2.84 0.48 -28.19
N GLU A 172 -3.64 0.23 -27.15
CA GLU A 172 -4.75 1.10 -26.75
C GLU A 172 -4.22 2.41 -26.16
N ILE A 173 -3.26 2.33 -25.23
CA ILE A 173 -2.70 3.55 -24.63
C ILE A 173 -1.93 4.39 -25.64
N SER A 174 -1.35 3.77 -26.68
CA SER A 174 -0.65 4.50 -27.74
C SER A 174 -1.60 5.40 -28.53
N LYS A 175 -2.85 4.97 -28.75
CA LYS A 175 -3.89 5.80 -29.36
C LYS A 175 -4.26 6.98 -28.45
N VAL A 176 -4.51 6.70 -27.17
CA VAL A 176 -4.81 7.73 -26.16
C VAL A 176 -3.66 8.72 -26.04
N GLN A 177 -2.40 8.27 -26.08
CA GLN A 177 -1.23 9.15 -26.04
C GLN A 177 -1.21 10.11 -27.23
N LYS A 178 -1.54 9.64 -28.45
CA LYS A 178 -1.57 10.50 -29.64
C LYS A 178 -2.61 11.61 -29.52
N GLU A 179 -3.77 11.30 -28.96
CA GLU A 179 -4.83 12.28 -28.70
C GLU A 179 -4.38 13.31 -27.65
N ILE A 180 -3.85 12.85 -26.52
CA ILE A 180 -3.38 13.72 -25.44
C ILE A 180 -2.18 14.58 -25.86
N LYS A 181 -1.30 14.07 -26.73
CA LYS A 181 -0.16 14.80 -27.25
C LYS A 181 -0.52 16.05 -28.06
N GLN A 182 -1.74 16.15 -28.57
CA GLN A 182 -2.21 17.37 -29.26
C GLN A 182 -2.27 18.56 -28.31
N GLN A 183 -2.56 18.33 -27.03
CA GLN A 183 -2.64 19.36 -25.99
C GLN A 183 -1.41 19.38 -25.09
N TYR A 184 -0.74 18.23 -24.92
CA TYR A 184 0.40 18.04 -24.04
C TYR A 184 1.56 17.34 -24.79
N PRO A 185 2.42 18.10 -25.49
CA PRO A 185 3.50 17.53 -26.30
C PRO A 185 4.44 16.61 -25.51
N ASP A 186 4.66 16.93 -24.23
CA ASP A 186 5.54 16.19 -23.32
C ASP A 186 4.90 14.92 -22.73
N ALA A 187 3.66 14.59 -23.10
CA ALA A 187 2.95 13.45 -22.56
C ALA A 187 3.58 12.11 -22.98
N PHE A 188 3.82 11.23 -22.00
CA PHE A 188 4.45 9.93 -22.23
C PHE A 188 3.77 8.79 -21.49
N ILE A 189 3.95 7.57 -22.00
CA ILE A 189 3.34 6.38 -21.44
C ILE A 189 4.15 5.93 -20.21
N ILE A 190 3.44 5.60 -19.13
CA ILE A 190 3.98 4.93 -17.96
C ILE A 190 3.25 3.61 -17.74
N ALA A 191 3.94 2.64 -17.16
CA ALA A 191 3.37 1.39 -16.72
C ALA A 191 3.37 1.33 -15.19
N ILE A 192 2.23 0.94 -14.62
CA ILE A 192 2.01 0.83 -13.18
C ILE A 192 1.59 -0.61 -12.87
N LYS A 193 2.28 -1.22 -11.92
CA LYS A 193 2.02 -2.56 -11.40
C LYS A 193 2.09 -2.50 -9.87
N ASN A 194 1.07 -3.01 -9.18
CA ASN A 194 0.98 -3.00 -7.71
C ASN A 194 1.25 -1.61 -7.10
N GLY A 195 0.74 -0.55 -7.73
CA GLY A 195 0.93 0.84 -7.28
C GLY A 195 2.32 1.44 -7.53
N LYS A 196 3.26 0.68 -8.10
CA LYS A 196 4.63 1.13 -8.42
C LYS A 196 4.84 1.29 -9.91
N LYS A 197 5.66 2.26 -10.30
CA LYS A 197 6.09 2.44 -11.70
C LYS A 197 7.06 1.33 -12.07
N ILE A 198 6.82 0.67 -13.21
CA ILE A 198 7.75 -0.31 -13.80
C ILE A 198 8.24 0.17 -15.18
N PRO A 199 9.38 -0.33 -15.68
CA PRO A 199 9.85 -0.04 -17.03
C PRO A 199 8.81 -0.47 -18.09
N VAL A 200 8.50 0.42 -19.03
CA VAL A 200 7.48 0.16 -20.08
C VAL A 200 7.82 -1.06 -20.93
N ASN A 201 9.11 -1.29 -21.20
CA ASN A 201 9.55 -2.47 -21.95
C ASN A 201 9.28 -3.79 -21.21
N GLU A 202 9.38 -3.79 -19.88
CA GLU A 202 9.06 -4.97 -19.06
C GLU A 202 7.55 -5.20 -19.02
N ALA A 203 6.78 -4.11 -18.88
CA ALA A 203 5.32 -4.13 -18.93
C ALA A 203 4.79 -4.74 -20.24
N ILE A 204 5.32 -4.31 -21.39
CA ILE A 204 4.90 -4.84 -22.71
C ILE A 204 5.14 -6.34 -22.83
N LYS A 205 6.24 -6.86 -22.26
CA LYS A 205 6.54 -8.29 -22.28
C LYS A 205 5.55 -9.10 -21.45
N GLN A 206 5.09 -8.55 -20.32
CA GLN A 206 4.13 -9.21 -19.43
C GLN A 206 2.72 -9.26 -20.03
N THR A 207 2.34 -8.30 -20.87
CA THR A 207 0.99 -8.19 -21.44
C THR A 207 0.86 -8.81 -22.84
N LYS A 208 1.93 -9.42 -23.38
CA LYS A 208 1.95 -10.04 -24.73
C LYS A 208 1.84 -11.57 -24.72
N ASN A 209 1.68 -12.19 -23.55
CA ASN A 209 1.35 -13.61 -23.39
C ASN A 209 -0.16 -13.78 -23.23
#